data_AF-P78740-F1
#
_entry.id   AF-P78740-F1
#
_cell.length_a   1.000
_cell.length_b   1.000
_cell.length_c   1.000
_cell.angle_alpha   90.00
_cell.angle_beta   90.00
_cell.angle_gamma   90.00
#
_symmetry.space_group_name_H-M   'P 1'
#
loop_
_entity.id
_entity.type
_entity.pdbx_description
1 polymer ?
#
loop_
_entity_poly.entity_id
_entity_poly.type
_entity_poly.pdbx_seq_one_letter_code
_entity_poly.pdbx_strand_id
1 'polypeptide(L)' 'GLTNAPATMQQMINDILRDLLDITVLAYVDDILVFTTGSLEQHVKDVQAVFARLSTTTFKT' A
#
# COMPACT_ATOMS: atom_id res chain seq x y z
N GLY A 1 -14.32 -16.18 13.68
CA GLY A 1 -13.18 -15.25 13.65
C GLY A 1 -12.05 -15.91 12.91
N LEU A 2 -11.67 -15.40 11.75
CA LEU A 2 -10.51 -15.86 10.99
C LEU A 2 -9.27 -15.18 11.60
N THR A 3 -8.70 -15.79 12.62
CA THR A 3 -7.55 -15.27 13.39
C THR A 3 -6.33 -14.94 12.53
N ASN A 4 -6.29 -15.39 11.25
CA ASN A 4 -5.21 -15.14 10.30
C ASN A 4 -5.56 -14.14 9.18
N ALA A 5 -6.80 -13.62 9.12
CA ALA A 5 -7.18 -12.66 8.08
C ALA A 5 -6.29 -11.39 8.08
N PRO A 6 -5.92 -10.80 9.24
CA PRO A 6 -5.04 -9.62 9.25
C PRO A 6 -3.63 -9.95 8.77
N ALA A 7 -3.08 -11.10 9.17
CA ALA A 7 -1.73 -11.50 8.79
C ALA A 7 -1.60 -11.75 7.27
N THR A 8 -2.58 -12.42 6.67
CA THR A 8 -2.60 -12.65 5.22
C THR A 8 -2.78 -11.34 4.44
N MET A 9 -3.64 -10.44 4.93
CA MET A 9 -3.88 -9.14 4.29
C MET A 9 -2.64 -8.25 4.38
N GLN A 10 -1.96 -8.23 5.53
CA GLN A 10 -0.72 -7.49 5.72
C GLN A 10 0.41 -8.04 4.84
N GLN A 11 0.51 -9.37 4.69
CA GLN A 11 1.51 -9.99 3.82
C GLN A 11 1.26 -9.64 2.34
N MET A 12 0.00 -9.64 1.92
CA MET A 12 -0.41 -9.18 0.59
C MET A 12 -0.07 -7.70 0.36
N ILE A 13 -0.39 -6.82 1.31
CA ILE A 13 -0.07 -5.39 1.23
C ILE A 13 1.45 -5.17 1.16
N ASN A 14 2.22 -5.90 1.98
CA ASN A 14 3.68 -5.83 1.97
C ASN A 14 4.26 -6.31 0.64
N ASP A 15 3.68 -7.33 -0.01
CA ASP A 15 4.15 -7.79 -1.32
C ASP A 15 3.77 -6.83 -2.46
N ILE A 16 2.56 -6.25 -2.43
CA ILE A 16 2.08 -5.29 -3.44
C ILE A 16 2.86 -3.98 -3.39
N LEU A 17 3.15 -3.51 -2.18
CA LEU A 17 3.78 -2.22 -1.93
C LEU A 17 5.27 -2.35 -1.65
N ARG A 18 5.87 -3.53 -1.81
CA ARG A 18 7.26 -3.81 -1.44
C ARG A 18 8.27 -2.82 -2.02
N ASP A 19 8.01 -2.32 -3.22
CA ASP A 19 8.85 -1.37 -3.93
C ASP A 19 8.57 0.10 -3.56
N LEU A 20 7.49 0.36 -2.84
CA LEU A 20 7.09 1.68 -2.32
C LEU A 20 7.26 1.79 -0.79
N LEU A 21 7.40 0.65 -0.11
CA LEU A 21 7.60 0.54 1.32
C LEU A 21 8.92 1.22 1.72
N ASP A 22 8.85 2.04 2.76
CA ASP A 22 9.99 2.79 3.35
C ASP A 22 10.54 3.94 2.46
N ILE A 23 9.90 4.22 1.33
CA ILE A 23 10.24 5.34 0.42
C ILE A 23 9.11 6.37 0.37
N THR A 24 7.90 5.91 0.08
CA THR A 24 6.70 6.76 -0.07
C THR A 24 5.51 6.22 0.73
N VAL A 25 5.60 4.99 1.23
CA VAL A 25 4.50 4.32 1.91
C VAL A 25 4.99 3.60 3.17
N LEU A 26 4.21 3.71 4.24
CA LEU A 26 4.36 2.97 5.48
C LEU A 26 3.05 2.21 5.76
N ALA A 27 3.09 0.88 5.75
CA ALA A 27 1.94 0.05 6.07
C ALA A 27 1.95 -0.34 7.56
N TYR A 28 0.85 -0.10 8.26
CA TYR A 28 0.67 -0.47 9.67
C TYR A 28 -0.68 -1.16 9.88
N VAL A 29 -0.64 -2.48 10.07
CA VAL A 29 -1.81 -3.35 10.27
C VAL A 29 -2.85 -3.20 9.16
N ASP A 30 -3.89 -2.40 9.37
CA ASP A 30 -5.00 -2.16 8.42
C ASP A 30 -4.86 -0.80 7.71
N ASP A 31 -3.95 0.06 8.16
CA ASP A 31 -3.76 1.41 7.63
C ASP A 31 -2.52 1.49 6.73
N ILE A 32 -2.63 2.23 5.63
CA ILE A 32 -1.53 2.52 4.71
C ILE A 32 -1.29 4.03 4.75
N LEU A 33 -0.15 4.44 5.30
CA LEU A 33 0.27 5.82 5.37
C LEU A 33 1.12 6.15 4.13
N VAL A 34 0.64 7.05 3.28
CA VAL A 34 1.43 7.58 2.16
C VAL A 34 2.04 8.90 2.60
N PHE A 35 3.34 9.06 2.42
CA PHE A 35 4.06 10.30 2.72
C PHE A 35 4.97 10.69 1.56
N THR A 36 5.10 11.98 1.32
CA THR A 36 5.88 12.53 0.21
C THR A 36 6.72 13.68 0.73
N THR A 37 8.01 13.67 0.42
CA THR A 37 8.87 14.85 0.59
C THR A 37 8.74 15.74 -0.65
N GLY A 38 7.96 16.81 -0.58
CA GLY A 38 7.77 17.71 -1.72
C GLY A 38 6.46 18.51 -1.67
N SER A 39 5.91 18.81 -2.85
CA SER A 39 4.65 19.56 -3.00
C SER A 39 3.42 18.65 -2.93
N LEU A 40 2.25 19.26 -2.74
CA LEU A 40 0.98 18.55 -2.71
C LEU A 40 0.68 17.84 -4.04
N GLU A 41 1.08 18.42 -5.17
CA GLU A 41 0.88 17.78 -6.48
C GLU A 41 1.66 16.47 -6.61
N GLN A 42 2.87 16.40 -6.03
CA GLN A 42 3.64 15.17 -6.00
C GLN A 42 2.98 14.14 -5.08
N HIS A 43 2.45 14.58 -3.94
CA HIS A 43 1.72 13.71 -3.03
C HIS A 43 0.47 13.09 -3.68
N VAL A 44 -0.29 13.86 -4.47
CA VAL A 44 -1.45 13.34 -5.21
C VAL A 44 -1.02 12.27 -6.22
N LYS A 45 0.11 12.46 -6.91
CA LYS A 45 0.65 11.45 -7.85
C LYS A 45 1.08 10.18 -7.13
N ASP A 46 1.73 10.31 -5.98
CA ASP A 46 2.18 9.17 -5.18
C ASP A 46 0.97 8.37 -4.67
N VAL A 47 -0.06 9.04 -4.16
CA VAL A 47 -1.33 8.42 -3.76
C VAL A 47 -2.00 7.71 -4.93
N GLN A 48 -2.05 8.34 -6.11
CA GLN A 48 -2.60 7.70 -7.32
C GLN A 48 -1.81 6.46 -7.72
N ALA A 49 -0.48 6.47 -7.61
CA ALA A 49 0.35 5.32 -7.90
C ALA A 49 0.07 4.16 -6.93
N VAL A 50 -0.11 4.46 -5.64
CA VAL A 50 -0.48 3.46 -4.62
C VAL A 50 -1.85 2.84 -4.93
N PHE A 51 -2.87 3.65 -5.23
CA PHE A 51 -4.19 3.13 -5.60
C PHE A 51 -4.17 2.32 -6.91
N ALA A 52 -3.40 2.74 -7.91
CA ALA A 52 -3.25 2.02 -9.17
C ALA A 52 -2.57 0.65 -8.97
N ARG A 53 -1.61 0.55 -8.04
CA ARG A 53 -0.97 -0.71 -7.66
C ARG A 53 -1.95 -1.64 -6.96
N LEU A 54 -2.68 -1.11 -5.96
CA LEU A 54 -3.70 -1.87 -5.25
C LEU A 54 -4.81 -2.38 -6.19
N SER A 55 -5.22 -1.58 -7.18
CA SER A 55 -6.23 -2.00 -8.15
C SER A 55 -5.71 -3.04 -9.15
N THR A 56 -4.45 -2.94 -9.58
CA THR A 56 -3.84 -3.87 -10.54
C THR A 56 -3.59 -5.26 -9.95
N THR A 57 -3.34 -5.35 -8.64
CA THR A 57 -3.10 -6.64 -7.97
C THR A 57 -4.38 -7.39 -7.58
N THR A 58 -5.56 -6.86 -7.94
CA THR A 58 -6.86 -7.54 -7.77
C THR A 58 -6.86 -8.95 -8.40
N PHE A 59 -6.67 -9.96 -7.56
CA PHE A 59 -7.02 -11.38 -7.66
C PHE A 59 -6.80 -12.08 -9.01
N LYS A 60 -5.56 -12.49 -9.29
CA LYS A 60 -5.38 -13.75 -10.05
C LYS A 60 -5.55 -14.93 -9.11
N THR A 61 -6.79 -15.38 -8.96
CA THR A 61 -7.12 -16.75 -8.55
C THR A 61 -6.69 -17.75 -9.62
#